data_AF-A0A959G035-F1
#
_entry.id   AF-A0A959G035-F1
#
_cell.length_a   1.000
_cell.length_b   1.000
_cell.length_c   1.000
_cell.angle_alpha   90.00
_cell.angle_beta   90.00
_cell.angle_gamma   90.00
#
_symmetry.space_group_name_H-M   'P 1'
#
loop_
_entity.id
_entity.type
_entity.pdbx_description
1 polymer ?
#
loop_
_entity_poly.entity_id
_entity_poly.type
_entity_poly.pdbx_seq_one_letter_code
_entity_poly.pdbx_strand_id
1 'polypeptide(L)'
;MENKFLENIARSLNVELPYRENLKEYLQLILPEIQSWSEDISERNFYSSRGGKPWMEIRDEDNFNSKVLHFFNDQSEYIRSVNGDITRGKWRYMGDTNKFIIELGGGGGGGGGSNKGKDSGGGGGGGSPKSSELFDLAYLDANFFILKKSGRDKYFFMGREGLVGGLEWRDCIELLFNNYRNRHKNYQLAVGAILVIVVIVILLSVF
;
A
#
# COMPACT_ATOMS: atom_id res chain seq x y z
N MET A 1 -19.25 -18.83 -18.71
CA MET A 1 -20.23 -17.95 -18.04
C MET A 1 -19.50 -16.67 -17.71
N GLU A 2 -19.59 -15.68 -18.60
CA GLU A 2 -19.09 -14.34 -18.33
C GLU A 2 -19.94 -13.73 -17.21
N ASN A 3 -19.27 -13.19 -16.20
CA ASN A 3 -19.90 -12.69 -14.98
C ASN A 3 -20.74 -11.45 -15.30
N LYS A 4 -22.01 -11.65 -15.64
CA LYS A 4 -23.04 -10.59 -15.71
C LYS A 4 -23.06 -9.69 -14.46
N PHE A 5 -22.60 -10.22 -13.32
CA PHE A 5 -22.37 -9.48 -12.08
C PHE A 5 -21.27 -8.42 -12.22
N LEU A 6 -20.10 -8.79 -12.77
CA LEU A 6 -18.99 -7.86 -13.02
C LEU A 6 -19.34 -6.87 -14.13
N GLU A 7 -20.13 -7.28 -15.12
CA GLU A 7 -20.58 -6.37 -16.17
C GLU A 7 -21.60 -5.33 -15.67
N ASN A 8 -22.49 -5.73 -14.74
CA ASN A 8 -23.40 -4.81 -14.06
C ASN A 8 -22.67 -3.87 -13.09
N ILE A 9 -21.61 -4.34 -12.45
CA ILE A 9 -20.76 -3.51 -11.58
C ILE A 9 -19.92 -2.55 -12.44
N ALA A 10 -19.21 -3.02 -13.46
CA ALA A 10 -18.46 -2.17 -14.38
C ALA A 10 -19.34 -1.10 -15.05
N ARG A 11 -20.61 -1.42 -15.36
CA ARG A 11 -21.58 -0.48 -15.92
C ARG A 11 -22.14 0.50 -14.87
N SER A 12 -22.30 0.09 -13.61
CA SER A 12 -22.66 1.00 -12.51
C SER A 12 -21.48 1.85 -12.02
N LEU A 13 -20.25 1.44 -12.31
CA LEU A 13 -19.01 2.18 -12.01
C LEU A 13 -18.63 3.22 -13.06
N ASN A 14 -19.48 3.47 -14.07
CA ASN A 14 -19.48 4.75 -14.82
C ASN A 14 -20.23 5.86 -14.07
N VAL A 15 -20.97 5.50 -13.02
CA VAL A 15 -21.58 6.42 -12.06
C VAL A 15 -20.53 6.75 -10.98
N GLU A 16 -20.60 7.95 -10.42
CA GLU A 16 -19.81 8.37 -9.26
C GLU A 16 -19.79 7.28 -8.18
N LEU A 17 -18.69 7.15 -7.45
CA LEU A 17 -18.56 6.11 -6.43
C LEU A 17 -19.72 6.22 -5.43
N PRO A 18 -20.46 5.14 -5.16
CA PRO A 18 -21.63 5.21 -4.29
C PRO A 18 -21.18 5.64 -2.89
N TYR A 19 -21.99 6.49 -2.24
CA TYR A 19 -21.67 6.97 -0.91
C TYR A 19 -21.48 5.80 0.08
N ARG A 20 -20.43 5.89 0.89
CA ARG A 20 -20.22 5.07 2.08
C ARG A 20 -19.85 5.95 3.27
N GLU A 21 -20.13 5.40 4.45
CA GLU A 21 -19.94 6.13 5.70
C GLU A 21 -18.47 6.21 6.09
N ASN A 22 -17.71 5.15 5.83
CA ASN A 22 -16.33 5.00 6.30
C ASN A 22 -15.39 4.44 5.21
N LEU A 23 -14.09 4.61 5.42
CA LEU A 23 -13.03 4.18 4.51
C LEU A 23 -13.03 2.67 4.30
N LYS A 24 -13.30 1.91 5.37
CA LYS A 24 -13.34 0.44 5.32
C LYS A 24 -14.37 -0.04 4.29
N GLU A 25 -15.58 0.50 4.32
CA GLU A 25 -16.65 0.13 3.39
C GLU A 25 -16.31 0.46 1.94
N TYR A 26 -15.67 1.63 1.69
CA TYR A 26 -15.18 1.96 0.35
C TYR A 26 -14.12 0.97 -0.12
N LEU A 27 -13.15 0.64 0.72
CA LEU A 27 -12.11 -0.32 0.37
C LEU A 27 -12.70 -1.71 0.12
N GLN A 28 -13.66 -2.17 0.92
CA GLN A 28 -14.32 -3.46 0.70
C GLN A 28 -15.10 -3.51 -0.62
N LEU A 29 -15.63 -2.38 -1.08
CA LEU A 29 -16.30 -2.27 -2.38
C LEU A 29 -15.30 -2.28 -3.54
N ILE A 30 -14.20 -1.53 -3.43
CA ILE A 30 -13.28 -1.26 -4.54
C ILE A 30 -12.22 -2.35 -4.69
N LEU A 31 -11.68 -2.87 -3.58
CA LEU A 31 -10.56 -3.82 -3.60
C LEU A 31 -10.81 -5.04 -4.49
N PRO A 32 -11.98 -5.72 -4.45
CA PRO A 32 -12.25 -6.87 -5.32
C PRO A 32 -12.12 -6.55 -6.83
N GLU A 33 -12.41 -5.32 -7.23
CA GLU A 33 -12.39 -4.89 -8.63
C GLU A 33 -10.98 -4.52 -9.11
N ILE A 34 -10.13 -4.02 -8.20
CA ILE A 34 -8.78 -3.55 -8.52
C ILE A 34 -7.69 -4.57 -8.19
N GLN A 35 -7.98 -5.62 -7.41
CA GLN A 35 -6.98 -6.56 -6.91
C GLN A 35 -6.18 -7.25 -8.02
N SER A 36 -6.80 -7.53 -9.17
CA SER A 36 -6.13 -8.13 -10.34
C SER A 36 -5.05 -7.24 -10.97
N TRP A 37 -5.04 -5.95 -10.63
CA TRP A 37 -4.05 -4.96 -11.06
C TRP A 37 -3.03 -4.64 -9.98
N SER A 38 -3.10 -5.32 -8.84
CA SER A 38 -2.12 -5.20 -7.77
C SER A 38 -0.81 -5.82 -8.23
N GLU A 39 0.28 -5.15 -7.90
CA GLU A 39 1.64 -5.67 -8.01
C GLU A 39 1.90 -6.69 -6.89
N ASP A 40 2.92 -7.54 -7.06
CA ASP A 40 3.32 -8.53 -6.06
C ASP A 40 4.12 -7.87 -4.92
N ILE A 41 3.91 -8.30 -3.67
CA ILE A 41 4.63 -7.74 -2.52
C ILE A 41 6.13 -8.07 -2.53
N SER A 42 6.56 -9.06 -3.30
CA SER A 42 7.97 -9.38 -3.53
C SER A 42 8.67 -8.34 -4.40
N GLU A 43 7.93 -7.54 -5.18
CA GLU A 43 8.44 -6.48 -6.04
C GLU A 43 8.76 -5.21 -5.21
N ARG A 44 9.88 -5.28 -4.49
CA ARG A 44 10.33 -4.24 -3.54
C ARG A 44 10.46 -2.85 -4.16
N ASN A 45 10.68 -2.74 -5.47
CA ASN A 45 10.76 -1.48 -6.20
C ASN A 45 9.47 -0.65 -6.10
N PHE A 46 8.31 -1.25 -5.79
CA PHE A 46 7.09 -0.49 -5.59
C PHE A 46 7.09 0.26 -4.26
N TYR A 47 7.49 -0.37 -3.15
CA TYR A 47 7.36 0.21 -1.80
C TYR A 47 8.67 0.61 -1.10
N SER A 48 9.82 0.13 -1.58
CA SER A 48 11.16 0.54 -1.13
C SER A 48 11.93 1.25 -2.24
N SER A 49 12.78 2.21 -1.88
CA SER A 49 13.80 2.77 -2.76
C SER A 49 14.99 3.27 -1.94
N ARG A 50 16.13 3.43 -2.61
CA ARG A 50 17.29 4.12 -2.04
C ARG A 50 16.88 5.54 -1.60
N GLY A 51 17.09 5.88 -0.34
CA GLY A 51 16.65 7.15 0.26
C GLY A 51 15.22 7.13 0.84
N GLY A 52 14.53 6.00 0.75
CA GLY A 52 13.20 5.79 1.31
C GLY A 52 12.06 6.30 0.43
N LYS A 53 10.92 5.63 0.53
CA LYS A 53 9.66 6.02 -0.10
C LYS A 53 8.69 6.49 0.98
N PRO A 54 8.28 7.78 1.02
CA PRO A 54 7.30 8.23 2.00
C PRO A 54 5.90 7.76 1.61
N TRP A 55 5.35 6.89 2.46
CA TRP A 55 3.98 6.40 2.40
C TRP A 55 3.16 7.09 3.48
N MET A 56 2.24 7.96 3.10
CA MET A 56 1.36 8.67 4.03
C MET A 56 0.17 7.80 4.37
N GLU A 57 -0.09 7.61 5.67
CA GLU A 57 -1.27 6.89 6.16
C GLU A 57 -2.53 7.72 5.97
N ILE A 58 -3.56 7.09 5.42
CA ILE A 58 -4.87 7.69 5.18
C ILE A 58 -5.88 7.06 6.15
N ARG A 59 -6.64 7.90 6.85
CA ARG A 59 -7.65 7.49 7.83
C ARG A 59 -8.93 8.32 7.68
N ASP A 60 -10.03 7.75 8.15
CA ASP A 60 -11.37 8.36 8.19
C ASP A 60 -11.77 8.85 9.59
N GLU A 61 -10.82 8.94 10.52
CA GLU A 61 -11.07 9.42 11.88
C GLU A 61 -11.17 10.96 11.89
N ASP A 62 -12.30 11.52 12.34
CA ASP A 62 -12.60 12.98 12.33
C ASP A 62 -11.57 13.87 13.05
N ASN A 63 -10.76 13.30 13.95
CA ASN A 63 -9.74 14.02 14.73
C ASN A 63 -8.30 13.67 14.31
N PHE A 64 -8.12 13.02 13.17
CA PHE A 64 -6.81 12.62 12.69
C PHE A 64 -6.10 13.78 11.97
N ASN A 65 -5.51 14.67 12.75
CA ASN A 65 -4.69 15.78 12.23
C ASN A 65 -3.21 15.42 12.12
N SER A 66 -2.84 14.16 12.36
CA SER A 66 -1.45 13.73 12.40
C SER A 66 -1.00 13.28 11.02
N LYS A 67 0.07 13.90 10.52
CA LYS A 67 0.76 13.42 9.34
C LYS A 67 1.62 12.22 9.74
N VAL A 68 1.18 11.02 9.37
CA VAL A 68 1.90 9.77 9.62
C VAL A 68 2.52 9.27 8.34
N LEU A 69 3.85 9.18 8.32
CA LEU A 69 4.63 8.67 7.19
C LEU A 69 5.28 7.34 7.56
N HIS A 70 5.32 6.45 6.59
CA HIS A 70 5.92 5.13 6.66
C HIS A 70 7.01 5.01 5.60
N PHE A 71 8.18 4.53 6.01
CA PHE A 71 9.30 4.25 5.12
C PHE A 71 9.70 2.80 5.29
N PHE A 72 9.64 2.05 4.20
CA PHE A 72 10.11 0.67 4.10
C PHE A 72 11.45 0.71 3.38
N ASN A 73 12.54 0.87 4.13
CA ASN A 73 13.88 1.03 3.58
C ASN A 73 14.53 -0.33 3.31
N ASP A 74 15.65 -0.30 2.60
CA ASP A 74 16.50 -1.47 2.41
C ASP A 74 16.98 -2.05 3.76
N GLN A 75 17.49 -3.28 3.72
CA GLN A 75 17.97 -4.00 4.93
C GLN A 75 16.90 -4.20 6.01
N SER A 76 15.61 -4.23 5.63
CA SER A 76 14.49 -4.44 6.55
C SER A 76 14.32 -3.33 7.59
N GLU A 77 14.88 -2.14 7.35
CA GLU A 77 14.66 -0.99 8.23
C GLU A 77 13.27 -0.39 7.97
N TYR A 78 12.48 -0.28 9.02
CA TYR A 78 11.19 0.42 8.98
C TYR A 78 11.28 1.70 9.80
N ILE A 79 10.80 2.80 9.22
CA ILE A 79 10.70 4.09 9.91
C ILE A 79 9.27 4.57 9.85
N ARG A 80 8.72 4.93 11.00
CA ARG A 80 7.44 5.63 11.11
C ARG A 80 7.71 7.04 11.63
N SER A 81 7.27 8.05 10.89
CA SER A 81 7.28 9.44 11.34
C SER A 81 5.87 9.88 11.67
N VAL A 82 5.64 10.46 12.85
CA VAL A 82 4.37 11.07 13.25
C VAL A 82 4.64 12.53 13.54
N ASN A 83 4.17 13.44 12.68
CA ASN A 83 4.42 14.89 12.80
C ASN A 83 5.91 15.26 12.98
N GLY A 84 6.82 14.48 12.39
CA GLY A 84 8.26 14.67 12.52
C GLY A 84 8.94 13.78 13.56
N ASP A 85 8.20 13.25 14.54
CA ASP A 85 8.76 12.33 15.53
C ASP A 85 8.97 10.94 14.92
N ILE A 86 10.19 10.41 15.06
CA ILE A 86 10.60 9.18 14.40
C ILE A 86 10.60 8.00 15.36
N THR A 87 9.90 6.94 14.98
CA THR A 87 10.02 5.60 15.57
C THR A 87 10.64 4.64 14.56
N ARG A 88 11.68 3.92 14.98
CA ARG A 88 12.32 2.88 14.15
C ARG A 88 11.79 1.50 14.49
N GLY A 89 11.84 0.64 13.50
CA GLY A 89 11.38 -0.73 13.56
C GLY A 89 12.00 -1.59 12.47
N LYS A 90 11.44 -2.77 12.27
CA LYS A 90 11.81 -3.68 11.19
C LYS A 90 10.60 -4.05 10.37
N TRP A 91 10.81 -4.35 9.10
CA TRP A 91 9.79 -4.94 8.25
C TRP A 91 10.33 -6.18 7.52
N ARG A 92 9.44 -7.13 7.23
CA ARG A 92 9.74 -8.30 6.41
C ARG A 92 8.49 -8.78 5.70
N TYR A 93 8.64 -9.22 4.45
CA TYR A 93 7.61 -10.03 3.78
C TYR A 93 7.95 -11.51 3.93
N MET A 94 6.96 -12.37 3.74
CA MET A 94 7.12 -13.81 3.79
C MET A 94 7.14 -14.33 2.35
N GLY A 95 8.30 -14.76 1.85
CA GLY A 95 8.58 -14.84 0.40
C GLY A 95 7.71 -15.76 -0.45
N ASP A 96 6.91 -16.63 0.16
CA ASP A 96 5.96 -17.54 -0.48
C ASP A 96 4.49 -17.10 -0.26
N THR A 97 4.25 -15.98 0.42
CA THR A 97 2.92 -15.49 0.73
C THR A 97 2.83 -13.97 0.53
N ASN A 98 1.62 -13.50 0.27
CA ASN A 98 1.32 -12.06 0.24
C ASN A 98 1.23 -11.45 1.64
N LYS A 99 2.13 -11.85 2.55
CA LYS A 99 2.13 -11.41 3.95
C LYS A 99 3.28 -10.48 4.25
N PHE A 100 2.98 -9.48 5.06
CA PHE A 100 3.89 -8.42 5.46
C PHE A 100 3.88 -8.28 6.98
N ILE A 101 5.05 -8.16 7.59
CA ILE A 101 5.20 -8.02 9.04
C ILE A 101 5.91 -6.71 9.32
N ILE A 102 5.35 -5.94 10.26
CA ILE A 102 5.91 -4.71 10.77
C ILE A 102 6.16 -4.87 12.27
N GLU A 103 7.37 -4.56 12.71
CA GLU A 103 7.78 -4.65 14.11
C GLU A 103 8.24 -3.27 14.59
N LEU A 104 7.51 -2.69 15.53
CA LEU A 104 7.85 -1.41 16.17
C LEU A 104 8.60 -1.66 17.48
N GLY A 105 9.59 -0.82 17.81
CA GLY A 105 10.26 -0.86 19.12
C GLY A 105 11.39 -1.89 19.25
N GLY A 106 11.96 -2.34 18.13
CA GLY A 106 13.07 -3.28 18.08
C GLY A 106 14.43 -2.64 17.76
N GLY A 107 14.81 -1.58 18.46
CA GLY A 107 16.16 -1.00 18.39
C GLY A 107 17.20 -1.92 19.04
N GLY A 108 17.54 -3.01 18.37
CA GLY A 108 18.61 -3.92 18.77
C GLY A 108 19.43 -4.35 17.57
N GLY A 109 20.58 -3.69 17.38
CA GLY A 109 21.72 -4.18 16.60
C GLY A 109 22.31 -3.20 15.59
N GLY A 110 23.38 -2.50 15.96
CA GLY A 110 24.45 -2.09 15.02
C GLY A 110 24.90 -0.62 15.07
N GLY A 111 25.75 -0.24 16.03
CA GLY A 111 26.48 1.03 16.03
C GLY A 111 27.35 1.18 17.28
N GLY A 112 28.68 1.13 17.10
CA GLY A 112 29.69 0.94 18.14
C GLY A 112 29.81 2.05 19.21
N GLY A 113 30.33 1.64 20.37
CA GLY A 113 30.61 2.53 21.49
C GLY A 113 31.03 1.74 22.72
N SER A 114 32.23 1.17 22.69
CA SER A 114 32.90 0.61 23.85
C SER A 114 32.99 1.67 24.95
N ASN A 115 32.28 1.50 26.06
CA ASN A 115 32.82 1.93 27.34
C ASN A 115 32.31 1.05 28.48
N LYS A 116 33.26 0.35 29.09
CA LYS A 116 33.09 -0.56 30.22
C LYS A 116 33.17 0.26 31.49
N GLY A 117 32.03 0.75 31.97
CA GLY A 117 31.86 1.28 33.32
C GLY A 117 30.95 0.34 34.10
N LYS A 118 31.54 -0.44 35.00
CA LYS A 118 30.83 -1.01 36.16
C LYS A 118 30.19 0.15 36.91
N ASP A 119 28.96 -0.01 37.41
CA ASP A 119 28.55 0.32 38.78
C ASP A 119 27.03 0.11 38.98
N SER A 120 26.71 -0.73 39.98
CA SER A 120 25.53 -0.76 40.86
C SER A 120 24.13 -0.31 40.39
N GLY A 121 23.16 -1.23 40.57
CA GLY A 121 21.90 -0.90 41.24
C GLY A 121 20.62 -0.85 40.38
N GLY A 122 19.78 -1.88 40.54
CA GLY A 122 18.30 -1.85 40.57
C GLY A 122 17.50 -0.95 39.61
N GLY A 123 16.61 -1.58 38.83
CA GLY A 123 15.43 -0.90 38.27
C GLY A 123 14.99 -1.49 36.93
N GLY A 124 13.83 -2.15 36.91
CA GLY A 124 13.29 -2.86 35.75
C GLY A 124 13.26 -2.03 34.47
N GLY A 125 13.83 -2.61 33.40
CA GLY A 125 13.83 -2.01 32.07
C GLY A 125 12.40 -1.81 31.57
N GLY A 126 11.96 -0.55 31.54
CA GLY A 126 10.84 -0.10 30.74
C GLY A 126 11.20 -0.15 29.26
N GLY A 127 11.38 -1.36 28.71
CA GLY A 127 11.42 -1.56 27.27
C GLY A 127 10.03 -1.26 26.72
N SER A 128 9.92 -0.25 25.85
CA SER A 128 8.69 0.03 25.12
C SER A 128 8.14 -1.27 24.52
N PRO A 129 6.82 -1.54 24.61
CA PRO A 129 6.25 -2.80 24.15
C PRO A 129 6.60 -3.00 22.67
N LYS A 130 7.28 -4.11 22.36
CA LYS A 130 7.50 -4.56 20.99
C LYS A 130 6.16 -5.00 20.43
N SER A 131 5.56 -4.18 19.57
CA SER A 131 4.35 -4.55 18.85
C SER A 131 4.74 -5.07 17.46
N SER A 132 4.51 -6.36 17.24
CA SER A 132 4.60 -6.98 15.92
C SER A 132 3.21 -7.13 15.33
N GLU A 133 3.02 -6.66 14.11
CA GLU A 133 1.75 -6.73 13.39
C GLU A 133 1.94 -7.47 12.07
N LEU A 134 1.04 -8.40 11.80
CA LEU A 134 0.97 -9.18 10.56
C LEU A 134 -0.14 -8.63 9.66
N PHE A 135 0.17 -8.50 8.38
CA PHE A 135 -0.71 -8.00 7.35
C PHE A 135 -0.73 -8.92 6.15
N ASP A 136 -1.85 -8.93 5.46
CA ASP A 136 -2.03 -9.48 4.12
C ASP A 136 -2.05 -8.33 3.11
N LEU A 137 -1.42 -8.52 1.95
CA LEU A 137 -1.51 -7.56 0.85
C LEU A 137 -2.96 -7.49 0.35
N ALA A 138 -3.54 -6.30 0.37
CA ALA A 138 -4.82 -6.04 -0.25
C ALA A 138 -4.65 -5.44 -1.65
N TYR A 139 -3.73 -4.47 -1.79
CA TYR A 139 -3.42 -3.82 -3.06
C TYR A 139 -2.06 -3.10 -2.99
N LEU A 140 -1.31 -3.12 -4.07
CA LEU A 140 -0.06 -2.38 -4.23
C LEU A 140 0.06 -1.87 -5.67
N ASP A 141 0.40 -0.60 -5.82
CA ASP A 141 0.89 -0.04 -7.08
C ASP A 141 1.95 1.06 -6.83
N ALA A 142 2.26 1.87 -7.84
CA ALA A 142 3.22 2.95 -7.71
C ALA A 142 2.77 4.07 -6.75
N ASN A 143 1.47 4.21 -6.49
CA ASN A 143 0.84 5.34 -5.82
C ASN A 143 0.19 4.97 -4.48
N PHE A 144 -0.29 3.74 -4.33
CA PHE A 144 -1.05 3.26 -3.20
C PHE A 144 -0.51 1.93 -2.70
N PHE A 145 -0.48 1.79 -1.38
CA PHE A 145 -0.08 0.57 -0.70
C PHE A 145 -1.10 0.27 0.39
N ILE A 146 -1.86 -0.81 0.22
CA ILE A 146 -2.98 -1.19 1.08
C ILE A 146 -2.71 -2.56 1.67
N LEU A 147 -2.67 -2.59 2.99
CA LEU A 147 -2.45 -3.80 3.78
C LEU A 147 -3.68 -4.09 4.62
N LYS A 148 -4.20 -5.33 4.58
CA LYS A 148 -5.26 -5.78 5.49
C LYS A 148 -4.61 -6.39 6.72
N LYS A 149 -4.97 -5.95 7.92
CA LYS A 149 -4.42 -6.53 9.15
C LYS A 149 -4.93 -7.95 9.35
N SER A 150 -4.02 -8.92 9.52
CA SER A 150 -4.39 -10.33 9.66
C SER A 150 -5.26 -10.55 10.91
N GLY A 151 -6.38 -11.25 10.73
CA GLY A 151 -7.33 -11.53 11.81
C GLY A 151 -8.17 -10.32 12.27
N ARG A 152 -8.13 -9.19 11.56
CA ARG A 152 -8.97 -8.02 11.84
C ARG A 152 -9.52 -7.43 10.54
N ASP A 153 -10.72 -6.87 10.60
CA ASP A 153 -11.28 -6.11 9.47
C ASP A 153 -10.84 -4.65 9.49
N LYS A 154 -9.53 -4.44 9.60
CA LYS A 154 -8.90 -3.12 9.54
C LYS A 154 -7.90 -3.09 8.38
N TYR A 155 -8.03 -2.06 7.56
CA TYR A 155 -7.07 -1.76 6.51
C TYR A 155 -6.08 -0.71 6.99
N PHE A 156 -4.88 -0.83 6.47
CA PHE A 156 -3.81 0.13 6.60
C PHE A 156 -3.57 0.69 5.20
N PHE A 157 -4.24 1.81 4.95
CA PHE A 157 -4.28 2.46 3.64
C PHE A 157 -3.21 3.54 3.58
N MET A 158 -2.30 3.43 2.62
CA MET A 158 -1.26 4.42 2.41
C MET A 158 -1.22 4.89 0.96
N GLY A 159 -0.91 6.16 0.77
CA GLY A 159 -0.63 6.77 -0.51
C GLY A 159 0.75 7.41 -0.55
N ARG A 160 1.30 7.64 -1.74
CA ARG A 160 2.54 8.41 -1.91
C ARG A 160 2.33 9.83 -1.39
N GLU A 161 3.17 10.27 -0.45
CA GLU A 161 3.04 11.59 0.20
C GLU A 161 2.85 12.74 -0.80
N GLY A 162 3.61 12.76 -1.90
CA GLY A 162 3.51 13.83 -2.91
C GLY A 162 2.21 13.82 -3.73
N LEU A 163 1.46 12.71 -3.69
CA LEU A 163 0.17 12.57 -4.38
C LEU A 163 -1.01 12.82 -3.43
N VAL A 164 -0.96 12.25 -2.23
CA VAL A 164 -2.08 12.29 -1.27
C VAL A 164 -1.96 13.37 -0.20
N GLY A 165 -0.84 14.10 -0.18
CA GLY A 165 -0.61 15.15 0.80
C GLY A 165 -1.65 16.26 0.73
N GLY A 166 -2.39 16.45 1.82
CA GLY A 166 -3.42 17.48 1.93
C GLY A 166 -4.78 17.09 1.32
N LEU A 167 -4.94 15.85 0.89
CA LEU A 167 -6.22 15.32 0.43
C LEU A 167 -6.99 14.66 1.56
N GLU A 168 -8.31 14.77 1.50
CA GLU A 168 -9.19 13.98 2.36
C GLU A 168 -9.16 12.51 1.93
N TRP A 169 -9.51 11.62 2.85
CA TRP A 169 -9.51 10.19 2.56
C TRP A 169 -10.47 9.82 1.41
N ARG A 170 -11.57 10.58 1.24
CA ARG A 170 -12.54 10.39 0.15
C ARG A 170 -11.91 10.70 -1.20
N ASP A 171 -11.20 11.81 -1.31
CA ASP A 171 -10.45 12.19 -2.51
C ASP A 171 -9.37 11.15 -2.83
N CYS A 172 -8.70 10.60 -1.81
CA CYS A 172 -7.73 9.52 -1.98
C CYS A 172 -8.35 8.25 -2.57
N ILE A 173 -9.57 7.89 -2.13
CA ILE A 173 -10.33 6.77 -2.68
C ILE A 173 -10.73 7.03 -4.14
N GLU A 174 -11.18 8.24 -4.45
CA GLU A 174 -11.49 8.63 -5.83
C GLU A 174 -10.25 8.56 -6.73
N LEU A 175 -9.10 9.02 -6.24
CA LEU A 175 -7.82 8.92 -6.96
C LEU A 175 -7.39 7.47 -7.19
N LEU A 176 -7.50 6.61 -6.17
CA LEU A 176 -7.26 5.17 -6.30
C LEU A 176 -8.13 4.58 -7.42
N PHE A 177 -9.41 4.93 -7.43
CA PHE A 177 -10.36 4.40 -8.39
C PHE A 177 -10.16 4.96 -9.81
N ASN A 178 -9.87 6.24 -9.93
CA ASN A 178 -9.60 6.89 -11.21
C ASN A 178 -8.31 6.38 -11.86
N ASN A 179 -7.26 6.12 -11.06
CA ASN A 179 -6.03 5.49 -11.54
C ASN A 179 -6.30 4.11 -12.14
N TYR A 180 -7.12 3.29 -11.46
CA TYR A 180 -7.57 2.00 -12.00
C TYR A 180 -8.32 2.15 -13.32
N ARG A 181 -9.34 3.02 -13.39
CA ARG A 181 -10.14 3.24 -14.61
C ARG A 181 -9.26 3.66 -15.79
N ASN A 182 -8.29 4.54 -15.56
CA ASN A 182 -7.39 5.03 -16.60
C ASN A 182 -6.44 3.93 -17.09
N ARG A 183 -5.90 3.11 -16.18
CA ARG A 183 -5.05 1.97 -16.54
C ARG A 183 -5.83 0.94 -17.38
N HIS A 184 -7.08 0.66 -17.02
CA HIS A 184 -7.95 -0.24 -17.76
C HIS A 184 -8.20 0.24 -19.20
N LYS A 185 -8.56 1.52 -19.38
CA LYS A 185 -8.80 2.11 -20.71
C LYS A 185 -7.55 2.09 -21.59
N ASN A 186 -6.39 2.43 -21.02
CA ASN A 186 -5.12 2.45 -21.76
C ASN A 186 -4.72 1.04 -22.21
N TYR A 187 -4.91 0.03 -21.35
CA TYR A 187 -4.64 -1.36 -21.71
C TYR A 187 -5.56 -1.85 -22.83
N GLN A 188 -6.87 -1.57 -22.75
CA GLN A 188 -7.83 -1.93 -23.79
C GLN A 188 -7.48 -1.28 -25.15
N LEU A 189 -7.09 0.00 -25.14
CA LEU A 189 -6.66 0.71 -26.35
C LEU A 189 -5.40 0.07 -26.95
N ALA A 190 -4.41 -0.26 -26.12
CA ALA A 190 -3.16 -0.89 -26.57
C ALA A 190 -3.39 -2.28 -27.18
N VAL A 191 -4.19 -3.13 -26.52
CA VAL A 191 -4.56 -4.46 -27.05
C VAL A 191 -5.33 -4.34 -28.37
N GLY A 192 -6.28 -3.40 -28.45
CA GLY A 192 -7.00 -3.11 -29.69
C GLY A 192 -6.07 -2.68 -30.83
N ALA A 193 -5.12 -1.79 -30.54
CA ALA A 193 -4.13 -1.34 -31.52
C ALA A 193 -3.23 -2.50 -32.00
N ILE A 194 -2.76 -3.37 -31.09
CA ILE A 194 -1.97 -4.55 -31.44
C ILE A 194 -2.78 -5.51 -32.34
N LEU A 195 -4.04 -5.78 -32.02
CA LEU A 195 -4.91 -6.63 -32.84
C LEU A 195 -5.08 -6.06 -34.26
N VAL A 196 -5.29 -4.74 -34.38
CA VAL A 196 -5.38 -4.07 -35.69
C VAL A 196 -4.08 -4.20 -36.47
N ILE A 197 -2.92 -4.02 -35.82
CA ILE A 197 -1.61 -4.21 -36.45
C ILE A 197 -1.44 -5.65 -36.95
N VAL A 198 -1.81 -6.65 -36.14
CA VAL A 198 -1.74 -8.07 -36.54
C VAL A 198 -2.62 -8.34 -37.76
N VAL A 199 -3.84 -7.80 -37.81
CA VAL A 199 -4.73 -7.95 -38.97
C VAL A 199 -4.13 -7.30 -40.22
N ILE A 200 -3.53 -6.12 -40.10
CA ILE A 200 -2.85 -5.44 -41.22
C ILE A 200 -1.69 -6.28 -41.74
N VAL A 201 -0.86 -6.85 -40.86
CA VAL A 201 0.26 -7.72 -41.24
C VAL A 201 -0.24 -8.96 -41.98
N ILE A 202 -1.33 -9.59 -41.52
CA ILE A 202 -1.93 -10.74 -42.20
C ILE A 202 -2.43 -10.35 -43.59
N LEU A 203 -3.16 -9.24 -43.72
CA LEU A 203 -3.66 -8.78 -45.02
C LEU A 203 -2.52 -8.48 -46.01
N LEU A 204 -1.44 -7.84 -45.54
CA LEU A 204 -0.25 -7.59 -46.34
C LEU A 204 0.55 -8.86 -46.67
N SER A 205 0.39 -9.94 -45.91
CA SER A 205 1.05 -11.23 -46.20
C SER A 205 0.29 -12.08 -47.24
N VAL A 206 -0.99 -11.76 -47.48
CA VAL A 206 -1.86 -12.46 -48.43
C VAL A 206 -1.78 -11.82 -49.83
N PHE A 207 -1.41 -10.54 -49.92
CA PHE A 207 -1.20 -9.79 -51.16
C PHE A 207 0.28 -9.74 -51.54
#